data_AF-A0A9P6D801-F1
#
_entry.id   AF-A0A9P6D801-F1
#
_cell.length_a   1.000
_cell.length_b   1.000
_cell.length_c   1.000
_cell.angle_alpha   90.00
_cell.angle_beta   90.00
_cell.angle_gamma   90.00
#
_symmetry.space_group_name_H-M   'P 1'
#
loop_
_entity.id
_entity.type
_entity.pdbx_description
1 polymer ?
#
loop_
_entity_poly.entity_id
_entity_poly.type
_entity_poly.pdbx_seq_one_letter_code
_entity_poly.pdbx_strand_id
1 'polypeptide(L)'
;MSICLAAECSATYSLSKYEHQQTNIEHLYAREHPDAQFGDIAVHNNPVIAAACVTIVFAVLVATLFGADFFFLLQFPRRVYPSWYNAAKRFLSVFITAGVLAGALFSTVVVATQEQYINGTAVTEAESRRYEEFFYRPPFVYKRWAVNIAWVVLIWIGWVATVASTIIMWKAIEHDKTHGTGPRSDVPLETTESQRAFGGVVDAEKKASA
;
A
#
# COMPACT_ATOMS: atom_id res chain seq x y z
N MET A 1 4.57 -6.87 -1.28
CA MET A 1 4.95 -5.55 -1.84
C MET A 1 4.78 -5.50 -3.35
N SER A 2 5.64 -6.15 -4.15
CA SER A 2 5.65 -5.98 -5.62
C SER A 2 4.33 -6.33 -6.31
N ILE A 3 3.62 -7.35 -5.82
CA ILE A 3 2.29 -7.73 -6.33
C ILE A 3 1.25 -6.64 -6.05
N CYS A 4 1.27 -6.04 -4.86
CA CYS A 4 0.39 -4.91 -4.52
C CYS A 4 0.70 -3.67 -5.38
N LEU A 5 1.99 -3.42 -5.68
CA LEU A 5 2.38 -2.35 -6.62
C LEU A 5 1.91 -2.64 -8.05
N ALA A 6 1.99 -3.89 -8.51
CA ALA A 6 1.42 -4.26 -9.81
C ALA A 6 -0.11 -4.05 -9.85
N ALA A 7 -0.80 -4.35 -8.74
CA ALA A 7 -2.23 -4.07 -8.60
C ALA A 7 -2.53 -2.57 -8.62
N GLU A 8 -1.71 -1.75 -7.93
CA GLU A 8 -1.79 -0.29 -7.94
C GLU A 8 -1.60 0.28 -9.35
N CYS A 9 -0.53 -0.09 -10.05
CA CYS A 9 -0.28 0.38 -11.42
C CYS A 9 -1.43 0.01 -12.36
N SER A 10 -2.02 -1.19 -12.20
CA SER A 10 -3.19 -1.62 -12.97
C SER A 10 -4.43 -0.79 -12.64
N ALA A 11 -4.65 -0.46 -11.38
CA ALA A 11 -5.73 0.42 -10.92
C ALA A 11 -5.55 1.85 -11.43
N THR A 12 -4.33 2.39 -11.39
CA THR A 12 -4.00 3.73 -11.89
C THR A 12 -4.19 3.83 -13.40
N TYR A 13 -3.78 2.81 -14.15
CA TYR A 13 -4.08 2.72 -15.58
C TYR A 13 -5.59 2.63 -15.83
N SER A 14 -6.32 1.89 -15.00
CA SER A 14 -7.77 1.78 -15.07
C SER A 14 -8.47 3.12 -14.90
N LEU A 15 -8.13 3.81 -13.80
CA LEU A 15 -8.64 5.12 -13.44
C LEU A 15 -8.39 6.15 -14.54
N SER A 16 -7.16 6.24 -15.05
CA SER A 16 -6.82 7.19 -16.11
C SER A 16 -7.64 6.98 -17.38
N LYS A 17 -7.93 5.72 -17.75
CA LYS A 17 -8.76 5.43 -18.94
C LYS A 17 -10.23 5.79 -18.76
N TYR A 18 -10.81 5.54 -17.59
CA TYR A 18 -12.19 5.94 -17.30
C TYR A 18 -12.34 7.47 -17.23
N GLU A 19 -11.35 8.17 -16.69
CA GLU A 19 -11.31 9.64 -16.67
C GLU A 19 -11.21 10.21 -18.09
N HIS A 20 -10.29 9.73 -18.91
CA HIS A 20 -10.18 10.17 -20.30
C HIS A 20 -11.45 9.88 -21.10
N GLN A 21 -12.10 8.74 -20.87
CA GLN A 21 -13.36 8.43 -21.53
C GLN A 21 -14.47 9.41 -21.16
N GLN A 22 -14.60 9.73 -19.87
CA GLN A 22 -15.56 10.72 -19.40
C GLN A 22 -15.31 12.08 -20.06
N THR A 23 -14.09 12.60 -19.99
CA THR A 23 -13.74 13.90 -20.58
C THR A 23 -13.99 13.91 -22.10
N ASN A 24 -13.67 12.82 -22.80
CA ASN A 24 -13.88 12.74 -24.24
C ASN A 24 -15.37 12.69 -24.63
N ILE A 25 -16.21 11.98 -23.88
CA ILE A 25 -17.66 11.93 -24.11
C ILE A 25 -18.27 13.32 -23.87
N GLU A 26 -17.90 13.96 -22.76
CA GLU A 26 -18.39 15.31 -22.41
C GLU A 26 -17.95 16.35 -23.46
N HIS A 27 -16.70 16.29 -23.94
CA HIS A 27 -16.19 17.18 -24.98
C HIS A 27 -16.85 16.95 -26.35
N LEU A 28 -17.09 15.70 -26.76
CA LEU A 28 -17.79 15.42 -28.01
C LEU A 28 -19.23 15.89 -27.96
N TYR A 29 -19.92 15.66 -26.86
CA TYR A 29 -21.30 16.11 -26.70
C TYR A 29 -21.41 17.63 -26.73
N ALA A 30 -20.53 18.36 -26.03
CA ALA A 30 -20.49 19.82 -26.05
C ALA A 30 -20.24 20.39 -27.46
N ARG A 31 -19.56 19.64 -28.33
CA ARG A 31 -19.32 20.01 -29.73
C ARG A 31 -20.53 19.72 -30.63
N GLU A 32 -21.22 18.60 -30.40
CA GLU A 32 -22.42 18.22 -31.17
C GLU A 32 -23.65 19.06 -30.78
N HIS A 33 -23.71 19.53 -29.52
CA HIS A 33 -24.82 20.30 -28.97
C HIS A 33 -24.35 21.64 -28.37
N PRO A 34 -24.13 22.67 -29.21
CA PRO A 34 -23.65 23.98 -28.75
C PRO A 34 -24.64 24.73 -27.84
N ASP A 35 -25.93 24.34 -27.86
CA ASP A 35 -26.99 24.91 -27.02
C ASP A 35 -27.12 24.20 -25.66
N ALA A 36 -26.40 23.09 -25.43
CA ALA A 36 -26.44 22.35 -24.18
C ALA A 36 -25.74 23.12 -23.06
N GLN A 37 -26.37 23.19 -21.88
CA GLN A 37 -25.77 23.79 -20.69
C GLN A 37 -24.79 22.83 -20.01
N PHE A 38 -23.87 23.42 -19.25
CA PHE A 38 -22.92 22.68 -18.42
C PHE A 38 -23.70 21.85 -17.38
N GLY A 39 -23.67 20.52 -17.53
CA GLY A 39 -24.41 19.58 -16.68
C GLY A 39 -25.52 18.78 -17.37
N ASP A 40 -25.81 19.03 -18.66
CA ASP A 40 -26.80 18.26 -19.42
C ASP A 40 -26.35 16.81 -19.71
N ILE A 41 -25.04 16.57 -19.69
CA ILE A 41 -24.43 15.23 -19.68
C ILE A 41 -23.50 15.10 -18.48
N ALA A 42 -23.70 14.04 -17.71
CA ALA A 42 -22.79 13.59 -16.68
C ALA A 42 -22.53 12.09 -16.83
N VAL A 43 -21.28 11.71 -17.11
CA VAL A 43 -20.86 10.31 -17.13
C VAL A 43 -20.56 9.87 -15.71
N HIS A 44 -21.28 8.87 -15.19
CA HIS A 44 -21.09 8.36 -13.84
C HIS A 44 -20.17 7.12 -13.84
N ASN A 45 -18.93 7.33 -13.40
CA ASN A 45 -17.89 6.30 -13.18
C ASN A 45 -17.31 6.36 -11.74
N ASN A 46 -17.90 7.17 -10.86
CA ASN A 46 -17.50 7.35 -9.46
C ASN A 46 -17.19 6.06 -8.67
N PRO A 47 -17.97 4.96 -8.75
CA PRO A 47 -17.70 3.79 -7.94
C PRO A 47 -16.38 3.09 -8.33
N VAL A 48 -16.04 3.02 -9.63
CA VAL A 48 -14.78 2.38 -10.06
C VAL A 48 -13.57 3.25 -9.72
N ILE A 49 -13.71 4.57 -9.84
CA ILE A 49 -12.67 5.53 -9.44
C ILE A 49 -12.42 5.44 -7.93
N ALA A 50 -13.48 5.43 -7.12
CA ALA A 50 -13.36 5.27 -5.67
C ALA A 50 -12.65 3.96 -5.31
N ALA A 51 -12.98 2.86 -5.99
CA ALA A 51 -12.34 1.56 -5.75
C ALA A 51 -10.85 1.57 -6.12
N ALA A 52 -10.50 2.22 -7.24
CA ALA A 52 -9.12 2.38 -7.68
C ALA A 52 -8.32 3.21 -6.65
N CYS A 53 -8.85 4.36 -6.22
CA CYS A 53 -8.23 5.22 -5.21
C CYS A 53 -7.93 4.47 -3.89
N VAL A 54 -8.92 3.71 -3.38
CA VAL A 54 -8.72 2.91 -2.15
C VAL A 54 -7.59 1.89 -2.34
N THR A 55 -7.53 1.24 -3.49
CA THR A 55 -6.47 0.26 -3.77
C THR A 55 -5.10 0.92 -3.89
N ILE A 56 -4.99 2.06 -4.59
CA ILE A 56 -3.74 2.81 -4.73
C ILE A 56 -3.20 3.19 -3.35
N VAL A 57 -4.03 3.79 -2.49
CA VAL A 57 -3.62 4.23 -1.15
C VAL A 57 -3.08 3.06 -0.32
N PHE A 58 -3.82 1.95 -0.23
CA PHE A 58 -3.38 0.83 0.61
C PHE A 58 -2.20 0.06 0.01
N ALA A 59 -2.09 -0.05 -1.31
CA ALA A 59 -0.94 -0.65 -1.96
C ALA A 59 0.34 0.18 -1.76
N VAL A 60 0.25 1.51 -1.82
CA VAL A 60 1.37 2.40 -1.51
C VAL A 60 1.76 2.28 -0.03
N LEU A 61 0.80 2.19 0.89
CA LEU A 61 1.09 1.96 2.31
C LEU A 61 1.80 0.61 2.55
N VAL A 62 1.41 -0.46 1.84
CA VAL A 62 2.15 -1.74 1.87
C VAL A 62 3.59 -1.53 1.40
N ALA A 63 3.79 -0.78 0.31
CA ALA A 63 5.11 -0.54 -0.23
C ALA A 63 5.99 0.31 0.69
N THR A 64 5.45 1.33 1.33
CA THR A 64 6.22 2.16 2.27
C THR A 64 6.57 1.39 3.54
N LEU A 65 5.63 0.66 4.15
CA LEU A 65 5.90 -0.06 5.38
C LEU A 65 6.83 -1.26 5.16
N PHE A 66 6.43 -2.20 4.31
CA PHE A 66 7.22 -3.41 4.10
C PHE A 66 8.49 -3.14 3.30
N GLY A 67 8.46 -2.13 2.42
CA GLY A 67 9.67 -1.66 1.74
C GLY A 67 10.66 -1.05 2.72
N ALA A 68 10.22 -0.14 3.60
CA ALA A 68 11.09 0.44 4.62
C ALA A 68 11.63 -0.63 5.58
N ASP A 69 10.80 -1.58 6.03
CA ASP A 69 11.24 -2.68 6.89
C ASP A 69 12.30 -3.56 6.21
N PHE A 70 12.12 -3.87 4.93
CA PHE A 70 13.12 -4.57 4.12
C PHE A 70 14.43 -3.76 3.98
N PHE A 71 14.35 -2.45 3.72
CA PHE A 71 15.53 -1.58 3.66
C PHE A 71 16.28 -1.54 4.99
N PHE A 72 15.58 -1.45 6.11
CA PHE A 72 16.20 -1.46 7.43
C PHE A 72 16.87 -2.80 7.74
N LEU A 73 16.26 -3.92 7.35
CA LEU A 73 16.86 -5.25 7.48
C LEU A 73 18.14 -5.39 6.66
N LEU A 74 18.19 -4.83 5.44
CA LEU A 74 19.38 -4.86 4.58
C LEU A 74 20.51 -3.98 5.13
N GLN A 75 20.21 -2.76 5.57
CA GLN A 75 21.24 -1.80 5.98
C GLN A 75 21.76 -2.02 7.40
N PHE A 76 20.89 -2.48 8.32
CA PHE A 76 21.20 -2.68 9.73
C PHE A 76 20.80 -4.08 10.19
N PRO A 77 21.56 -5.12 9.76
CA PRO A 77 21.23 -6.48 10.14
C PRO A 77 21.28 -6.65 11.67
N ARG A 78 20.25 -7.32 12.22
CA ARG A 78 20.16 -7.76 13.64
C ARG A 78 20.08 -6.64 14.69
N ARG A 79 19.58 -5.45 14.35
CA ARG A 79 19.43 -4.37 15.34
C ARG A 79 18.22 -4.60 16.26
N VAL A 80 18.44 -4.52 17.57
CA VAL A 80 17.32 -4.49 18.54
C VAL A 80 16.64 -3.13 18.47
N TYR A 81 15.34 -3.13 18.15
CA TYR A 81 14.53 -1.93 18.14
C TYR A 81 13.78 -1.72 19.48
N PRO A 82 13.52 -0.47 19.87
CA PRO A 82 12.76 -0.18 21.08
C PRO A 82 11.33 -0.75 21.01
N SER A 83 10.77 -1.08 22.17
CA SER A 83 9.47 -1.77 22.29
C SER A 83 8.32 -0.99 21.64
N TRP A 84 8.32 0.35 21.75
CA TRP A 84 7.31 1.21 21.12
C TRP A 84 7.30 1.10 19.59
N TYR A 85 8.47 1.01 18.97
CA TYR A 85 8.60 0.89 17.52
C TYR A 85 8.11 -0.49 17.04
N ASN A 86 8.43 -1.55 17.78
CA ASN A 86 7.90 -2.89 17.50
C ASN A 86 6.37 -2.97 17.68
N ALA A 87 5.80 -2.28 18.67
CA ALA A 87 4.35 -2.17 18.84
C ALA A 87 3.70 -1.41 17.68
N ALA A 88 4.28 -0.28 17.26
CA ALA A 88 3.80 0.50 16.12
C ALA A 88 3.84 -0.31 14.81
N LYS A 89 4.93 -1.04 14.53
CA LYS A 89 5.00 -1.94 13.37
C LYS A 89 3.89 -2.99 13.38
N ARG A 90 3.69 -3.66 14.53
CA ARG A 90 2.65 -4.69 14.68
C ARG A 90 1.26 -4.10 14.39
N PHE A 91 0.92 -2.97 15.01
CA PHE A 91 -0.35 -2.30 14.77
C PHE A 91 -0.52 -1.91 13.29
N LEU A 92 0.49 -1.27 12.70
CA LEU A 92 0.41 -0.77 11.34
C LEU A 92 0.36 -1.92 10.31
N SER A 93 1.02 -3.05 10.57
CA SER A 93 0.91 -4.24 9.71
C SER A 93 -0.50 -4.83 9.68
N VAL A 94 -1.19 -4.87 10.83
CA VAL A 94 -2.59 -5.33 10.90
C VAL A 94 -3.50 -4.34 10.20
N PHE A 95 -3.33 -3.04 10.47
CA PHE A 95 -4.12 -1.99 9.85
C PHE A 95 -4.01 -2.01 8.33
N ILE A 96 -2.78 -2.10 7.79
CA ILE A 96 -2.55 -2.18 6.35
C ILE A 96 -3.14 -3.46 5.77
N THR A 97 -2.98 -4.60 6.45
CA THR A 97 -3.55 -5.88 5.98
C THR A 97 -5.09 -5.80 5.90
N ALA A 98 -5.73 -5.17 6.88
CA ALA A 98 -7.18 -4.92 6.87
C ALA A 98 -7.59 -3.92 5.76
N GLY A 99 -6.79 -2.88 5.53
CA GLY A 99 -7.00 -1.93 4.46
C GLY A 99 -6.91 -2.54 3.06
N VAL A 100 -5.92 -3.40 2.82
CA VAL A 100 -5.79 -4.16 1.56
C VAL A 100 -6.98 -5.11 1.39
N LEU A 101 -7.46 -5.75 2.46
CA LEU A 101 -8.67 -6.58 2.40
C LEU A 101 -9.90 -5.76 2.01
N ALA A 102 -10.08 -4.60 2.63
CA ALA A 102 -11.17 -3.68 2.31
C ALA A 102 -11.09 -3.24 0.84
N GLY A 103 -9.90 -2.89 0.34
CA GLY A 103 -9.67 -2.57 -1.07
C GLY A 103 -9.97 -3.74 -2.01
N ALA A 104 -9.56 -4.96 -1.65
CA ALA A 104 -9.84 -6.17 -2.44
C ALA A 104 -11.34 -6.47 -2.51
N LEU A 105 -12.06 -6.39 -1.38
CA LEU A 105 -13.50 -6.60 -1.35
C LEU A 105 -14.24 -5.51 -2.10
N PHE A 106 -13.89 -4.24 -1.88
CA PHE A 106 -14.56 -3.11 -2.51
C PHE A 106 -14.36 -3.11 -4.03
N SER A 107 -13.13 -3.32 -4.50
CA SER A 107 -12.85 -3.46 -5.94
C SER A 107 -13.58 -4.67 -6.56
N THR A 108 -13.63 -5.80 -5.86
CA THR A 108 -14.37 -6.98 -6.33
C THR A 108 -15.86 -6.70 -6.49
N VAL A 109 -16.50 -6.09 -5.49
CA VAL A 109 -17.94 -5.77 -5.54
C VAL A 109 -18.24 -4.77 -6.65
N VAL A 110 -17.45 -3.70 -6.75
CA VAL A 110 -17.66 -2.66 -7.77
C VAL A 110 -17.46 -3.23 -9.18
N VAL A 111 -16.35 -3.92 -9.44
CA VAL A 111 -16.06 -4.47 -10.78
C VAL A 111 -17.08 -5.54 -11.17
N ALA A 112 -17.60 -6.33 -10.23
CA ALA A 112 -18.54 -7.41 -10.52
C ALA A 112 -19.98 -6.92 -10.74
N THR A 113 -20.43 -5.90 -10.00
CA THR A 113 -21.85 -5.52 -9.92
C THR A 113 -22.19 -4.19 -10.57
N GLN A 114 -21.22 -3.28 -10.67
CA GLN A 114 -21.47 -1.92 -11.14
C GLN A 114 -21.10 -1.79 -12.63
N GLU A 115 -21.74 -0.82 -13.26
CA GLU A 115 -21.53 -0.45 -14.66
C GLU A 115 -21.53 1.08 -14.74
N GLN A 116 -20.83 1.61 -15.72
CA GLN A 116 -20.84 3.02 -16.05
C GLN A 116 -22.13 3.36 -16.79
N TYR A 117 -22.74 4.50 -16.46
CA TYR A 117 -23.91 5.00 -17.16
C TYR A 117 -23.76 6.50 -17.43
N ILE A 118 -24.35 6.94 -18.54
CA ILE A 118 -24.45 8.35 -18.90
C ILE A 118 -25.81 8.83 -18.40
N ASN A 119 -25.83 9.86 -17.56
CA ASN A 119 -27.06 10.48 -17.10
C ASN A 119 -27.17 11.86 -17.75
N GLY A 120 -28.33 12.17 -18.35
CA GLY A 120 -28.60 13.44 -18.99
C GLY A 120 -30.05 13.52 -19.45
N THR A 121 -30.70 14.66 -19.21
CA THR A 121 -32.10 14.93 -19.62
C THR A 121 -32.28 15.02 -21.13
N ALA A 122 -31.17 15.17 -21.87
CA ALA A 122 -31.14 15.31 -23.32
C ALA A 122 -30.58 14.08 -24.06
N VAL A 123 -30.04 13.08 -23.34
CA VAL A 123 -29.38 11.91 -23.97
C VAL A 123 -30.38 10.81 -24.21
N THR A 124 -30.62 10.49 -25.46
CA THR A 124 -31.45 9.34 -25.82
C THR A 124 -30.66 8.04 -25.64
N GLU A 125 -31.31 6.92 -25.32
CA GLU A 125 -30.65 5.61 -25.19
C GLU A 125 -29.85 5.22 -26.46
N ALA A 126 -30.30 5.68 -27.63
CA ALA A 126 -29.61 5.52 -28.90
C ALA A 126 -28.26 6.25 -28.97
N GLU A 127 -28.15 7.44 -28.36
CA GLU A 127 -26.91 8.22 -28.31
C GLU A 127 -25.94 7.62 -27.31
N SER A 128 -26.43 7.14 -26.17
CA SER A 128 -25.62 6.39 -25.20
C SER A 128 -24.96 5.17 -25.85
N ARG A 129 -25.71 4.38 -26.63
CA ARG A 129 -25.16 3.24 -27.39
C ARG A 129 -24.16 3.68 -28.46
N ARG A 130 -24.41 4.79 -29.15
CA ARG A 130 -23.46 5.35 -30.12
C ARG A 130 -22.14 5.75 -29.46
N TYR A 131 -22.18 6.37 -28.27
CA TYR A 131 -20.97 6.71 -27.51
C TYR A 131 -20.26 5.46 -26.99
N GLU A 132 -20.99 4.42 -26.57
CA GLU A 132 -20.40 3.13 -26.19
C GLU A 132 -19.67 2.46 -27.38
N GLU A 133 -20.26 2.48 -28.57
CA GLU A 133 -19.63 1.94 -29.79
C GLU A 133 -18.41 2.76 -30.23
N PHE A 134 -18.50 4.09 -30.16
CA PHE A 134 -17.40 4.98 -30.53
C PHE A 134 -16.23 4.89 -29.55
N PHE A 135 -16.51 4.85 -28.24
CA PHE A 135 -15.52 4.69 -27.17
C PHE A 135 -15.51 3.27 -26.60
N TYR A 136 -15.26 2.29 -27.47
CA TYR A 136 -15.26 0.86 -27.10
C TYR A 136 -14.26 0.45 -26.01
N ARG A 137 -13.29 1.31 -25.65
CA ARG A 137 -12.31 1.09 -24.57
C ARG A 137 -12.15 2.34 -23.71
N PRO A 138 -12.34 2.24 -22.39
CA PRO A 138 -12.78 1.07 -21.61
C PRO A 138 -14.30 0.79 -21.76
N PRO A 139 -14.75 -0.47 -21.62
CA PRO A 139 -16.18 -0.80 -21.69
C PRO A 139 -16.93 -0.25 -20.47
N PHE A 140 -18.20 0.11 -20.67
CA PHE A 140 -19.06 0.61 -19.59
C PHE A 140 -19.31 -0.46 -18.52
N VAL A 141 -19.39 -1.71 -18.94
CA VAL A 141 -19.47 -2.86 -18.04
C VAL A 141 -18.08 -3.18 -17.48
N TYR A 142 -17.84 -2.86 -16.21
CA TYR A 142 -16.51 -2.93 -15.59
C TYR A 142 -15.87 -4.33 -15.64
N LYS A 143 -16.67 -5.39 -15.47
CA LYS A 143 -16.21 -6.80 -15.55
C LYS A 143 -15.74 -7.23 -16.94
N ARG A 144 -16.09 -6.52 -18.02
CA ARG A 144 -15.63 -6.88 -19.37
C ARG A 144 -14.21 -6.42 -19.66
N TRP A 145 -13.67 -5.54 -18.82
CA TRP A 145 -12.33 -5.03 -19.05
C TRP A 145 -11.26 -5.92 -18.40
N ALA A 146 -10.38 -6.48 -19.23
CA ALA A 146 -9.30 -7.35 -18.77
C ALA A 146 -8.38 -6.70 -17.72
N VAL A 147 -8.17 -5.37 -17.79
CA VAL A 147 -7.35 -4.65 -16.80
C VAL A 147 -8.02 -4.63 -15.42
N ASN A 148 -9.34 -4.42 -15.35
CA ASN A 148 -10.07 -4.46 -14.08
C ASN A 148 -10.02 -5.85 -13.46
N ILE A 149 -10.16 -6.89 -14.28
CA ILE A 149 -10.03 -8.28 -13.80
C ILE A 149 -8.61 -8.53 -13.28
N ALA A 150 -7.58 -8.14 -14.05
CA ALA A 150 -6.19 -8.30 -13.64
C ALA A 150 -5.90 -7.58 -12.32
N TRP A 151 -6.39 -6.34 -12.17
CA TRP A 151 -6.29 -5.57 -10.93
C TRP A 151 -6.94 -6.31 -9.74
N VAL A 152 -8.18 -6.80 -9.89
CA VAL A 152 -8.88 -7.55 -8.83
C VAL A 152 -8.12 -8.83 -8.46
N VAL A 153 -7.62 -9.58 -9.44
CA VAL A 153 -6.83 -10.80 -9.18
C VAL A 153 -5.52 -10.47 -8.46
N LEU A 154 -4.80 -9.45 -8.91
CA LEU A 154 -3.53 -9.03 -8.31
C LEU A 154 -3.70 -8.55 -6.88
N ILE A 155 -4.77 -7.81 -6.55
CA ILE A 155 -4.97 -7.33 -5.17
C ILE A 155 -5.30 -8.49 -4.21
N TRP A 156 -6.03 -9.52 -4.65
CA TRP A 156 -6.27 -10.73 -3.84
C TRP A 156 -4.99 -11.51 -3.56
N ILE A 157 -4.17 -11.73 -4.59
CA ILE A 157 -2.85 -12.38 -4.42
C ILE A 157 -1.95 -11.51 -3.53
N GLY A 158 -1.99 -10.19 -3.74
CA GLY A 158 -1.27 -9.20 -2.93
C GLY A 158 -1.70 -9.24 -1.47
N TRP A 159 -2.98 -9.41 -1.18
CA TRP A 159 -3.51 -9.55 0.17
C TRP A 159 -2.96 -10.80 0.87
N VAL A 160 -3.01 -11.96 0.23
CA VAL A 160 -2.46 -13.22 0.78
C VAL A 160 -0.96 -13.07 1.06
N ALA A 161 -0.23 -12.47 0.13
CA ALA A 161 1.19 -12.17 0.33
C ALA A 161 1.43 -11.21 1.49
N THR A 162 0.57 -10.20 1.68
CA THR A 162 0.65 -9.23 2.79
C THR A 162 0.39 -9.91 4.13
N VAL A 163 -0.58 -10.82 4.21
CA VAL A 163 -0.82 -11.65 5.41
C VAL A 163 0.42 -12.48 5.76
N ALA A 164 0.99 -13.17 4.76
CA ALA A 164 2.21 -13.94 4.96
C ALA A 164 3.39 -13.07 5.45
N SER A 165 3.59 -11.90 4.83
CA SER A 165 4.61 -10.93 5.25
C SER A 165 4.39 -10.44 6.68
N THR A 166 3.15 -10.17 7.09
CA THR A 166 2.82 -9.76 8.47
C THR A 166 3.21 -10.84 9.48
N ILE A 167 2.91 -12.11 9.19
CA ILE A 167 3.30 -13.23 10.06
C ILE A 167 4.83 -13.35 10.17
N ILE A 168 5.53 -13.23 9.04
CA ILE A 168 7.00 -13.27 9.01
C ILE A 168 7.58 -12.12 9.83
N MET A 169 7.04 -10.91 9.68
CA MET A 169 7.48 -9.74 10.45
C MET A 169 7.32 -9.96 11.96
N TRP A 170 6.22 -10.59 12.39
CA TRP A 170 6.02 -10.88 13.81
C TRP A 170 7.02 -11.91 14.36
N LYS A 171 7.32 -12.94 13.57
CA LYS A 171 8.36 -13.92 13.90
C LYS A 171 9.75 -13.26 13.93
N ALA A 172 10.04 -12.37 12.99
CA ALA A 172 11.29 -11.62 12.95
C ALA A 172 11.48 -10.75 14.20
N ILE A 173 10.43 -10.03 14.64
CA ILE A 173 10.47 -9.24 15.88
C ILE A 173 10.81 -10.13 17.10
N GLU A 174 10.25 -11.35 17.18
CA GLU A 174 10.53 -12.25 18.31
C GLU A 174 11.94 -12.84 18.26
N HIS A 175 12.42 -13.14 17.05
CA HIS A 175 13.80 -13.55 16.83
C HIS A 175 14.80 -12.43 17.18
N ASP A 176 14.52 -11.19 16.81
CA ASP A 176 15.41 -10.05 17.08
C ASP A 176 15.48 -9.67 18.55
N LYS A 177 14.42 -9.94 19.34
CA LYS A 177 14.48 -9.77 20.80
C LYS A 177 15.48 -10.72 21.46
N THR A 178 15.67 -11.91 20.91
CA THR A 178 16.50 -12.98 21.50
C THR A 178 17.91 -13.00 20.93
N HIS A 179 18.07 -12.66 19.65
CA HIS A 179 19.34 -12.78 18.91
C HIS A 179 19.86 -11.45 18.34
N GLY A 180 19.19 -10.34 18.63
CA GLY A 180 19.58 -9.02 18.16
C GLY A 180 20.81 -8.48 18.90
N THR A 181 21.67 -7.78 18.16
CA THR A 181 22.79 -7.03 18.73
C THR A 181 22.29 -5.66 19.18
N GLY A 182 22.55 -5.31 20.44
CA GLY A 182 22.28 -3.98 20.97
C GLY A 182 23.20 -2.92 20.33
N PRO A 183 22.92 -1.62 20.55
CA PRO A 183 23.85 -0.55 20.19
C PRO A 183 25.23 -0.88 20.77
N ARG A 184 26.29 -0.72 19.97
CA ARG A 184 27.65 -0.85 20.46
C ARG A 184 27.77 0.15 21.62
N SER A 185 28.04 -0.35 22.82
CA SER A 185 28.22 0.51 23.97
C SER A 185 29.46 1.37 23.70
N ASP A 186 29.34 2.69 23.79
CA ASP A 186 30.46 3.64 23.79
C ASP A 186 31.27 3.52 25.09
N VAL A 187 31.54 2.29 25.54
CA VAL A 187 32.50 2.04 26.61
C VAL A 187 33.85 2.17 25.92
N PRO A 188 34.66 3.20 26.23
CA PRO A 188 36.05 3.22 25.81
C PRO A 188 36.65 1.92 26.31
N LEU A 189 37.37 1.21 25.44
CA LEU A 189 38.14 0.02 25.81
C LEU A 189 39.33 0.41 26.70
N GLU A 190 39.07 1.00 27.85
CA GLU A 190 40.08 1.32 28.88
C GLU A 190 39.41 1.28 30.24
N THR A 191 39.28 0.09 30.83
CA THR A 191 39.20 -0.03 32.31
C THR A 191 39.46 -1.45 32.83
N THR A 192 39.90 -2.39 32.00
CA THR A 192 40.22 -3.74 32.50
C THR A 192 41.61 -3.81 33.14
N GLU A 193 42.56 -2.95 32.76
CA GLU A 193 43.91 -2.95 33.35
C GLU A 193 44.02 -2.02 34.58
N SER A 194 43.35 -0.88 34.59
CA SER A 194 43.40 0.06 35.74
C SER A 194 42.72 -0.49 37.01
N GLN A 195 41.63 -1.27 36.87
CA GLN A 195 40.99 -1.91 38.03
C GLN A 195 41.82 -3.06 38.64
N ARG A 196 42.64 -3.77 37.83
CA ARG A 196 43.58 -4.79 38.35
C ARG A 196 44.78 -4.15 39.06
N ALA A 197 45.26 -3.02 38.56
CA ALA A 197 46.34 -2.28 39.22
C ALA A 197 45.89 -1.71 40.58
N PHE A 198 44.67 -1.17 40.68
CA PHE A 198 44.17 -0.60 41.94
C PHE A 198 43.83 -1.69 42.98
N GLY A 199 43.24 -2.82 42.56
CA GLY A 199 42.99 -3.96 43.46
C GLY A 199 44.27 -4.59 44.01
N GLY A 200 45.33 -4.69 43.19
CA GLY A 200 46.62 -5.22 43.62
C GLY A 200 47.37 -4.35 44.63
N VAL A 201 47.20 -3.02 44.58
CA VAL A 201 47.81 -2.09 45.53
C VAL A 201 47.13 -2.16 46.90
N VAL A 202 45.80 -2.27 46.94
CA VAL A 202 45.03 -2.36 48.19
C VAL A 202 45.32 -3.67 48.94
N ASP A 203 45.52 -4.77 48.23
CA ASP A 203 45.86 -6.07 48.83
C ASP A 203 47.32 -6.13 49.34
N ALA A 204 48.23 -5.37 48.72
CA ALA A 204 49.62 -5.25 49.18
C ALA A 204 49.73 -4.42 50.47
N GLU A 205 48.98 -3.32 50.59
CA GLU A 205 48.98 -2.45 51.76
C GLU A 205 48.41 -3.17 53.01
N LYS A 206 47.39 -4.03 52.81
CA LYS A 206 46.76 -4.79 53.89
C LYS A 206 47.64 -5.93 54.43
N LYS A 207 48.58 -6.46 53.63
CA LYS A 207 49.56 -7.47 54.04
C LYS A 207 50.79 -6.90 54.75
N ALA A 208 51.08 -5.62 54.61
CA ALA A 208 52.22 -4.97 55.25
C ALA A 208 51.93 -4.46 56.67
N SER A 209 50.67 -4.46 57.11
CA SER A 209 50.23 -4.01 58.45
C SER A 209 49.74 -5.14 59.36
N ALA A 210 50.11 -6.39 59.09
CA ALA A 210 49.88 -7.55 59.96
C ALA A 210 51.22 -8.22 60.28
#